data_AF-A0A0W8J9P1-F1
#
_entry.id   AF-A0A0W8J9P1-F1
#
_cell.length_a   1.000
_cell.length_b   1.000
_cell.length_c   1.000
_cell.angle_alpha   90.00
_cell.angle_beta   90.00
_cell.angle_gamma   90.00
#
_symmetry.space_group_name_H-M   'P 1'
#
loop_
_entity.id
_entity.type
_entity.pdbx_description
1 polymer ?
#
loop_
_entity_poly.entity_id
_entity_poly.type
_entity_poly.pdbx_seq_one_letter_code
_entity_poly.pdbx_strand_id
1 'polypeptide(L)'
;MNINKKLIYKTLLTIAGVIILAAGGLMAYLAIPSGFQSRQAEGPKVLTELLKMAQESQPFNPDPYISSTYRPGDPLYEPLLYIQRHRQGKAEELLHPLVEQGNADAMYWLAQITYDDSYYSSGPAAKLFQKSAELGNPYAALRLDSNNRECQMFMSGYCDQKWGKLGRKLLQERAEKGDKKAEYYLLQYDEDSSEEVHKELERLVTENAKNHYYQPLEKLLTDYFGNWHMPFLNTTIRGISNLIPLFSIKSLLRLL
;
A
#
# COMPACT_ATOMS: atom_id res chain seq x y z
N MET A 1 48.82 -3.16 37.14
CA MET A 1 48.58 -2.75 35.74
C MET A 1 48.70 -1.22 35.68
N ASN A 2 49.76 -0.68 35.07
CA ASN A 2 50.04 0.76 35.10
C ASN A 2 49.30 1.45 33.95
N ILE A 3 48.27 2.22 34.28
CA ILE A 3 47.41 2.86 33.29
C ILE A 3 48.16 4.03 32.65
N ASN A 4 48.33 3.99 31.32
CA ASN A 4 48.97 5.05 30.56
C ASN A 4 48.03 6.26 30.42
N LYS A 5 48.05 7.14 31.42
CA LYS A 5 47.22 8.34 31.47
C LYS A 5 47.35 9.22 30.22
N LYS A 6 48.54 9.29 29.61
CA LYS A 6 48.78 10.07 28.37
C LYS A 6 48.02 9.50 27.18
N LEU A 7 47.94 8.17 27.08
CA LEU A 7 47.15 7.49 26.05
C LEU A 7 45.65 7.74 26.29
N ILE A 8 45.18 7.62 27.53
CA ILE A 8 43.77 7.89 27.88
C ILE A 8 43.38 9.33 27.54
N TYR A 9 44.19 10.32 27.93
CA TYR A 9 43.89 11.72 27.62
C TYR A 9 43.85 11.96 26.11
N LYS A 10 44.77 11.38 25.33
CA LYS A 10 44.72 11.48 23.86
C LYS A 10 43.45 10.87 23.30
N THR A 11 43.06 9.68 23.76
CA THR A 11 41.83 8.99 23.32
C THR A 11 40.58 9.80 23.67
N LEU A 12 40.49 10.35 24.88
CA LEU A 12 39.37 11.20 25.30
C LEU A 12 39.29 12.49 24.46
N LEU A 13 40.42 13.12 24.17
CA LEU A 13 40.48 14.34 23.35
C LEU A 13 40.06 14.07 21.90
N THR A 14 40.46 12.93 21.33
CA THR A 14 40.01 12.50 20.00
C THR A 14 38.52 12.19 19.96
N ILE A 15 37.97 11.51 20.97
CA ILE A 15 36.53 11.21 21.05
C ILE A 15 35.72 12.50 21.18
N ALA A 16 36.16 13.43 22.05
CA ALA A 16 35.52 14.74 22.19
C ALA A 16 35.54 15.52 20.87
N GLY A 17 36.66 15.50 20.14
CA GLY A 17 36.76 16.11 18.81
C GLY A 17 35.79 15.53 17.79
N VAL A 18 35.64 14.20 17.74
CA VAL A 18 34.68 13.53 16.84
C VAL A 18 33.24 13.88 17.20
N ILE A 19 32.90 13.91 18.49
CA ILE A 19 31.55 14.29 18.95
C ILE A 19 31.23 15.74 18.55
N ILE A 20 32.17 16.66 18.72
CA ILE A 20 31.99 18.07 18.33
C ILE A 20 31.79 18.19 16.81
N LEU A 21 32.57 17.47 16.01
CA LEU A 21 32.41 17.47 14.55
C LEU A 21 31.09 16.86 14.10
N ALA A 22 30.66 15.75 14.70
CA ALA A 22 29.39 15.11 14.40
C ALA A 22 28.19 15.99 14.79
N ALA A 23 28.23 16.60 15.98
CA ALA A 23 27.20 17.52 16.44
C ALA A 23 27.15 18.80 15.58
N GLY A 24 28.31 19.35 15.22
CA GLY A 24 28.40 20.50 14.33
C GLY A 24 27.88 20.20 12.92
N GLY A 25 28.23 19.04 12.37
CA GLY A 25 27.72 18.58 11.08
C GLY A 25 26.20 18.35 11.09
N LEU A 26 25.66 17.73 12.14
CA LEU A 26 24.22 17.54 12.30
C LEU A 26 23.48 18.89 12.43
N MET A 27 24.00 19.82 13.22
CA MET A 27 23.40 21.15 13.36
C MET A 27 23.43 21.94 12.05
N ALA A 28 24.53 21.87 11.29
CA ALA A 28 24.60 22.47 9.96
C ALA A 28 23.60 21.83 8.98
N TYR A 29 23.48 20.49 9.00
CA TYR A 29 22.51 19.76 8.18
C TYR A 29 21.07 20.15 8.50
N LEU A 30 20.71 20.26 9.79
CA LEU A 30 19.38 20.67 10.24
C LEU A 30 19.09 22.15 9.98
N ALA A 31 20.13 22.99 9.90
CA ALA A 31 20.01 24.42 9.62
C ALA A 31 19.90 24.75 8.12
N ILE A 32 20.26 23.83 7.22
CA ILE A 32 20.06 23.99 5.78
C ILE A 32 18.58 23.78 5.49
N PRO A 33 17.82 24.83 5.09
CA PRO A 33 16.41 24.67 4.78
C PRO A 33 16.26 23.71 3.60
N SER A 34 15.34 22.77 3.71
CA SER A 34 15.00 21.92 2.57
C SER A 34 14.49 22.78 1.40
N GLY A 35 14.61 22.27 0.17
CA GLY A 35 14.10 22.98 -1.01
C GLY A 35 12.62 23.35 -0.91
N PHE A 36 11.83 22.64 -0.09
CA PHE A 36 10.45 23.01 0.21
C PHE A 36 10.36 24.17 1.21
N GLN A 37 11.14 24.16 2.29
CA GLN A 37 11.15 25.22 3.30
C GLN A 37 11.66 26.55 2.75
N SER A 38 12.69 26.53 1.89
CA SER A 38 13.18 27.74 1.22
C SER A 38 12.11 28.35 0.31
N ARG A 39 11.39 27.52 -0.44
CA ARG A 39 10.25 27.94 -1.28
C ARG A 39 9.10 28.46 -0.43
N GLN A 40 8.81 27.86 0.72
CA GLN A 40 7.77 28.36 1.61
C GLN A 40 8.11 29.74 2.19
N ALA A 41 9.39 30.03 2.45
CA ALA A 41 9.86 31.31 2.97
C ALA A 41 9.71 32.49 1.96
N GLU A 42 9.58 32.20 0.67
CA GLU A 42 9.25 33.20 -0.37
C GLU A 42 7.81 33.74 -0.26
N GLY A 43 6.98 33.13 0.61
CA GLY A 43 5.69 33.66 1.00
C GLY A 43 4.58 33.46 -0.05
N PRO A 44 3.58 34.36 -0.11
CA PRO A 44 2.38 34.19 -0.95
C PRO A 44 2.67 34.01 -2.45
N LYS A 45 3.82 34.50 -2.92
CA LYS A 45 4.25 34.37 -4.32
C LYS A 45 4.35 32.91 -4.76
N VAL A 46 4.84 32.03 -3.90
CA VAL A 46 4.98 30.60 -4.23
C VAL A 46 3.62 29.92 -4.31
N LEU A 47 2.65 30.31 -3.48
CA LEU A 47 1.28 29.82 -3.62
C LEU A 47 0.67 30.29 -4.94
N THR A 48 0.86 31.56 -5.32
CA THR A 48 0.39 32.09 -6.61
C THR A 48 1.04 31.37 -7.80
N GLU A 49 2.35 31.09 -7.73
CA GLU A 49 3.05 30.31 -8.76
C GLU A 49 2.54 28.87 -8.84
N LEU A 50 2.33 28.20 -7.69
CA LEU A 50 1.79 26.84 -7.65
C LEU A 50 0.36 26.78 -8.18
N LEU A 51 -0.49 27.75 -7.83
CA LEU A 51 -1.85 27.86 -8.36
C LEU A 51 -1.84 28.13 -9.86
N LYS A 52 -0.96 29.02 -10.34
CA LYS A 52 -0.80 29.29 -11.76
C LYS A 52 -0.33 28.03 -12.51
N MET A 53 0.65 27.31 -11.99
CA MET A 53 1.10 26.03 -12.56
C MET A 53 -0.02 24.99 -12.55
N ALA A 54 -0.80 24.88 -11.48
CA ALA A 54 -1.92 23.95 -11.41
C ALA A 54 -3.03 24.31 -12.42
N GLN A 55 -3.30 25.60 -12.61
CA GLN A 55 -4.33 26.10 -13.51
C GLN A 55 -3.91 26.02 -14.98
N GLU A 56 -2.61 26.15 -15.27
CA GLU A 56 -2.01 25.98 -16.60
C GLU A 56 -1.70 24.52 -16.90
N SER A 57 -1.57 23.67 -15.88
CA SER A 57 -1.33 22.25 -16.08
C SER A 57 -2.55 21.59 -16.72
N GLN A 58 -2.32 20.91 -17.84
CA GLN A 58 -3.28 19.92 -18.31
C GLN A 58 -3.26 18.77 -17.30
N PRO A 59 -4.44 18.25 -16.89
CA PRO A 59 -4.48 17.02 -16.12
C PRO A 59 -3.67 15.97 -16.88
N PHE A 60 -2.59 15.49 -16.27
CA PHE A 60 -1.78 14.40 -16.85
C PHE A 60 -2.67 13.19 -17.16
N ASN A 61 -3.75 13.03 -16.37
CA ASN A 61 -4.85 12.14 -16.67
C ASN A 61 -6.18 12.94 -16.67
N PRO A 62 -6.97 12.91 -17.76
CA PRO A 62 -8.27 13.56 -17.83
C PRO A 62 -9.31 12.97 -16.86
N ASP A 63 -9.07 11.76 -16.36
CA ASP A 63 -9.91 11.08 -15.39
C ASP A 63 -9.33 11.22 -13.96
N PRO A 64 -9.91 12.07 -13.10
CA PRO A 64 -9.42 12.28 -11.74
C PRO A 64 -9.66 11.10 -10.80
N TYR A 65 -10.41 10.07 -11.23
CA TYR A 65 -10.73 8.89 -10.42
C TYR A 65 -10.09 7.61 -10.98
N ILE A 66 -9.09 7.75 -11.85
CA ILE A 66 -8.40 6.63 -12.48
C ILE A 66 -7.83 5.62 -11.47
N SER A 67 -7.47 6.06 -10.27
CA SER A 67 -6.89 5.19 -9.25
C SER A 67 -7.94 4.48 -8.39
N SER A 68 -9.23 4.64 -8.70
CA SER A 68 -10.32 4.10 -7.90
C SER A 68 -11.08 3.02 -8.65
N THR A 69 -11.18 1.83 -8.04
CA THR A 69 -12.06 0.75 -8.52
C THR A 69 -13.53 1.18 -8.55
N TYR A 70 -13.94 1.95 -7.54
CA TYR A 70 -15.30 2.47 -7.43
C TYR A 70 -15.36 3.90 -7.97
N ARG A 71 -16.43 4.27 -8.67
CA ARG A 71 -16.60 5.61 -9.26
C ARG A 71 -17.64 6.41 -8.50
N PRO A 72 -17.63 7.76 -8.58
CA PRO A 72 -18.73 8.55 -8.05
C PRO A 72 -20.09 8.03 -8.54
N GLY A 73 -21.01 7.82 -7.60
CA GLY A 73 -22.30 7.16 -7.85
C GLY A 73 -22.35 5.69 -7.42
N ASP A 74 -21.20 5.03 -7.29
CA ASP A 74 -21.12 3.72 -6.63
C ASP A 74 -21.27 3.90 -5.10
N PRO A 75 -22.13 3.13 -4.41
CA PRO A 75 -22.30 3.22 -2.97
C PRO A 75 -21.03 3.04 -2.14
N LEU A 76 -20.01 2.34 -2.67
CA LEU A 76 -18.73 2.13 -2.00
C LEU A 76 -17.71 3.23 -2.26
N TYR A 77 -17.95 4.16 -3.18
CA TYR A 77 -16.98 5.20 -3.52
C TYR A 77 -16.64 6.11 -2.34
N GLU A 78 -17.65 6.75 -1.74
CA GLU A 78 -17.48 7.68 -0.62
C GLU A 78 -16.90 7.02 0.65
N PRO A 79 -17.40 5.87 1.14
CA PRO A 79 -16.81 5.23 2.31
C PRO A 79 -15.33 4.89 2.10
N LEU A 80 -14.93 4.38 0.94
CA LEU A 80 -13.51 4.08 0.67
C LEU A 80 -12.65 5.33 0.60
N LEU A 81 -13.18 6.41 0.04
CA LEU A 81 -12.51 7.72 0.06
C LEU A 81 -12.28 8.21 1.50
N TYR A 82 -13.24 7.95 2.42
CA TYR A 82 -13.04 8.25 3.84
C TYR A 82 -12.00 7.35 4.50
N ILE A 83 -11.94 6.06 4.18
CA ILE A 83 -10.89 5.15 4.66
C ILE A 83 -9.51 5.68 4.27
N GLN A 84 -9.32 6.02 2.98
CA GLN A 84 -8.06 6.56 2.45
C GLN A 84 -7.63 7.85 3.15
N ARG A 85 -8.59 8.67 3.59
CA ARG A 85 -8.35 9.93 4.30
C ARG A 85 -8.24 9.76 5.82
N HIS A 86 -8.11 8.52 6.31
CA HIS A 86 -8.06 8.18 7.73
C HIS A 86 -9.28 8.69 8.53
N ARG A 87 -10.46 8.69 7.89
CA ARG A 87 -11.75 9.08 8.49
C ARG A 87 -12.64 7.86 8.69
N GLN A 88 -12.14 6.87 9.41
CA GLN A 88 -12.78 5.57 9.60
C GLN A 88 -14.20 5.67 10.15
N GLY A 89 -14.46 6.55 11.14
CA GLY A 89 -15.83 6.72 11.68
C GLY A 89 -16.85 7.17 10.62
N LYS A 90 -16.46 8.02 9.67
CA LYS A 90 -17.34 8.40 8.54
C LYS A 90 -17.52 7.27 7.53
N ALA A 91 -16.47 6.49 7.31
CA ALA A 91 -16.57 5.31 6.45
C ALA A 91 -17.54 4.29 7.06
N GLU A 92 -17.43 4.05 8.37
CA GLU A 92 -18.29 3.14 9.11
C GLU A 92 -19.78 3.54 9.02
N GLU A 93 -20.10 4.82 9.24
CA GLU A 93 -21.47 5.37 9.09
C GLU A 93 -22.09 5.04 7.72
N LEU A 94 -21.29 5.08 6.65
CA LEU A 94 -21.74 4.81 5.29
C LEU A 94 -21.73 3.32 4.92
N LEU A 95 -20.86 2.52 5.54
CA LEU A 95 -20.74 1.09 5.28
C LEU A 95 -21.84 0.28 5.99
N HIS A 96 -22.25 0.67 7.20
CA HIS A 96 -23.26 -0.08 7.98
C HIS A 96 -24.56 -0.33 7.20
N PRO A 97 -25.21 0.67 6.58
CA PRO A 97 -26.43 0.44 5.80
C PRO A 97 -26.23 -0.54 4.64
N LEU A 98 -25.06 -0.52 3.99
CA LEU A 98 -24.72 -1.43 2.90
C LEU A 98 -24.51 -2.86 3.41
N VAL A 99 -23.91 -3.00 4.59
CA VAL A 99 -23.75 -4.28 5.28
C VAL A 99 -25.11 -4.88 5.65
N GLU A 100 -26.03 -4.07 6.18
CA GLU A 100 -27.40 -4.48 6.49
C GLU A 100 -28.17 -4.95 5.24
N GLN A 101 -27.88 -4.34 4.09
CA GLN A 101 -28.43 -4.74 2.78
C GLN A 101 -27.77 -6.00 2.19
N GLY A 102 -26.79 -6.60 2.87
CA GLY A 102 -26.12 -7.80 2.39
C GLY A 102 -25.04 -7.54 1.33
N ASN A 103 -24.49 -6.32 1.24
CA ASN A 103 -23.40 -6.04 0.31
C ASN A 103 -22.10 -6.68 0.82
N ALA A 104 -21.63 -7.70 0.09
CA ALA A 104 -20.44 -8.46 0.46
C ALA A 104 -19.16 -7.61 0.48
N ASP A 105 -19.00 -6.67 -0.44
CA ASP A 105 -17.84 -5.77 -0.49
C ASP A 105 -17.86 -4.76 0.65
N ALA A 106 -19.03 -4.22 1.00
CA ALA A 106 -19.18 -3.37 2.18
C ALA A 106 -18.80 -4.12 3.47
N MET A 107 -19.19 -5.39 3.60
CA MET A 107 -18.78 -6.23 4.73
C MET A 107 -17.28 -6.42 4.78
N TYR A 108 -16.63 -6.62 3.63
CA TYR A 108 -15.17 -6.72 3.56
C TYR A 108 -14.51 -5.42 4.03
N TRP A 109 -14.95 -4.25 3.54
CA TRP A 109 -14.35 -2.97 3.91
C TRP A 109 -14.60 -2.60 5.37
N LEU A 110 -15.80 -2.87 5.88
CA LEU A 110 -16.10 -2.69 7.31
C LEU A 110 -15.25 -3.63 8.16
N ALA A 111 -15.04 -4.88 7.72
CA ALA A 111 -14.16 -5.82 8.40
C ALA A 111 -12.71 -5.31 8.45
N GLN A 112 -12.21 -4.72 7.36
CA GLN A 112 -10.84 -4.17 7.33
C GLN A 112 -10.65 -3.03 8.32
N ILE A 113 -11.52 -2.02 8.31
CA ILE A 113 -11.38 -0.92 9.27
C ILE A 113 -11.62 -1.36 10.72
N THR A 114 -12.50 -2.34 10.93
CA THR A 114 -12.71 -2.95 12.25
C THR A 114 -11.45 -3.69 12.71
N TYR A 115 -10.79 -4.43 11.81
CA TYR A 115 -9.54 -5.14 12.13
C TYR A 115 -8.43 -4.16 12.52
N ASP A 116 -8.32 -3.03 11.82
CA ASP A 116 -7.29 -2.02 12.04
C ASP A 116 -7.55 -1.10 13.24
N ASP A 117 -8.78 -1.07 13.78
CA ASP A 117 -9.19 -0.19 14.88
C ASP A 117 -8.46 -0.53 16.20
N SER A 118 -8.40 -1.82 16.55
CA SER A 118 -7.68 -2.25 17.74
C SER A 118 -7.30 -3.73 17.69
N TYR A 119 -6.31 -4.12 18.51
CA TYR A 119 -5.92 -5.52 18.70
C TYR A 119 -7.08 -6.43 19.15
N TYR A 120 -8.09 -5.89 19.84
CA TYR A 120 -9.24 -6.67 20.32
C TYR A 120 -10.38 -6.77 19.31
N SER A 121 -10.30 -6.02 18.21
CA SER A 121 -11.36 -5.92 17.20
C SER A 121 -11.31 -7.07 16.17
N SER A 122 -10.34 -7.98 16.27
CA SER A 122 -10.16 -9.09 15.34
C SER A 122 -11.32 -10.10 15.32
N GLY A 123 -11.98 -10.34 16.46
CA GLY A 123 -13.16 -11.22 16.52
C GLY A 123 -14.37 -10.67 15.74
N PRO A 124 -14.82 -9.43 16.01
CA PRO A 124 -15.83 -8.75 15.19
C PRO A 124 -15.47 -8.66 13.71
N ALA A 125 -14.22 -8.30 13.38
CA ALA A 125 -13.75 -8.25 12.00
C ALA A 125 -13.84 -9.62 11.31
N ALA A 126 -13.42 -10.70 11.98
CA ALA A 126 -13.48 -12.05 11.44
C ALA A 126 -14.91 -12.48 11.09
N LYS A 127 -15.91 -12.10 11.90
CA LYS A 127 -17.33 -12.37 11.60
C LYS A 127 -17.80 -11.65 10.33
N LEU A 128 -17.35 -10.42 10.12
CA LEU A 128 -17.66 -9.66 8.91
C LEU A 128 -16.96 -10.26 7.68
N PHE A 129 -15.69 -10.63 7.79
CA PHE A 129 -14.99 -11.35 6.73
C PHE A 129 -15.69 -12.68 6.39
N GLN A 130 -16.15 -13.43 7.39
CA GLN A 130 -16.86 -14.67 7.17
C GLN A 130 -18.15 -14.44 6.38
N LYS A 131 -18.99 -13.49 6.81
CA LYS A 131 -20.24 -13.17 6.09
C LYS A 131 -19.97 -12.69 4.66
N SER A 132 -18.96 -11.83 4.48
CA SER A 132 -18.52 -11.35 3.18
C SER A 132 -18.09 -12.51 2.25
N ALA A 133 -17.33 -13.46 2.80
CA ALA A 133 -16.90 -14.66 2.08
C ALA A 133 -18.07 -15.58 1.71
N GLU A 134 -19.02 -15.80 2.62
CA GLU A 134 -20.24 -16.58 2.39
C GLU A 134 -21.11 -15.98 1.27
N LEU A 135 -21.08 -14.65 1.13
CA LEU A 135 -21.77 -13.92 0.06
C LEU A 135 -20.95 -13.78 -1.24
N GLY A 136 -19.79 -14.41 -1.33
CA GLY A 136 -19.02 -14.52 -2.58
C GLY A 136 -17.92 -13.47 -2.76
N ASN A 137 -17.45 -12.81 -1.69
CA ASN A 137 -16.25 -11.99 -1.76
C ASN A 137 -14.98 -12.87 -1.64
N PRO A 138 -14.16 -13.00 -2.70
CA PRO A 138 -12.98 -13.86 -2.68
C PRO A 138 -11.90 -13.36 -1.72
N TYR A 139 -11.76 -12.05 -1.56
CA TYR A 139 -10.72 -11.44 -0.74
C TYR A 139 -10.98 -11.66 0.74
N ALA A 140 -12.24 -11.59 1.16
CA ALA A 140 -12.66 -11.95 2.50
C ALA A 140 -12.43 -13.44 2.79
N ALA A 141 -12.69 -14.32 1.81
CA ALA A 141 -12.41 -15.74 1.95
C ALA A 141 -10.90 -16.00 2.10
N LEU A 142 -10.05 -15.41 1.25
CA LEU A 142 -8.60 -15.54 1.37
C LEU A 142 -8.03 -14.96 2.67
N ARG A 143 -8.68 -13.93 3.23
CA ARG A 143 -8.33 -13.37 4.54
C ARG A 143 -8.50 -14.39 5.67
N LEU A 144 -9.42 -15.35 5.51
CA LEU A 144 -9.72 -16.43 6.46
C LEU A 144 -9.09 -17.79 6.07
N ASP A 145 -8.23 -17.84 5.05
CA ASP A 145 -7.48 -19.05 4.69
C ASP A 145 -6.61 -19.48 5.89
N SER A 146 -6.56 -20.79 6.18
CA SER A 146 -5.67 -21.33 7.21
C SER A 146 -4.20 -21.03 6.93
N ASN A 147 -3.81 -20.81 5.68
CA ASN A 147 -2.45 -20.43 5.31
C ASN A 147 -2.17 -18.93 5.49
N ASN A 148 -3.18 -18.13 5.79
CA ASN A 148 -3.02 -16.70 6.02
C ASN A 148 -2.44 -16.44 7.43
N ARG A 149 -1.19 -15.95 7.49
CA ARG A 149 -0.49 -15.70 8.76
C ARG A 149 -1.25 -14.74 9.68
N GLU A 150 -1.79 -13.65 9.14
CA GLU A 150 -2.55 -12.67 9.92
C GLU A 150 -3.83 -13.29 10.48
N CYS A 151 -4.49 -14.17 9.71
CA CYS A 151 -5.60 -14.96 10.24
C CYS A 151 -5.14 -15.80 11.42
N GLN A 152 -4.08 -16.60 11.26
CA GLN A 152 -3.57 -17.47 12.32
C GLN A 152 -3.18 -16.71 13.60
N MET A 153 -2.66 -15.50 13.45
CA MET A 153 -2.21 -14.70 14.59
C MET A 153 -3.36 -14.04 15.36
N PHE A 154 -4.36 -13.50 14.66
CA PHE A 154 -5.34 -12.59 15.28
C PHE A 154 -6.78 -13.08 15.16
N MET A 155 -7.06 -14.04 14.27
CA MET A 155 -8.40 -14.56 13.97
C MET A 155 -8.45 -16.09 13.92
N SER A 156 -7.55 -16.78 14.63
CA SER A 156 -7.32 -18.24 14.52
C SER A 156 -8.58 -19.09 14.60
N GLY A 157 -9.54 -18.72 15.45
CA GLY A 157 -10.82 -19.42 15.60
C GLY A 157 -11.74 -19.38 14.36
N TYR A 158 -11.43 -18.55 13.36
CA TYR A 158 -12.19 -18.41 12.11
C TYR A 158 -11.43 -18.95 10.89
N CYS A 159 -10.13 -19.25 11.03
CA CYS A 159 -9.28 -19.67 9.92
C CYS A 159 -9.55 -21.12 9.55
N ASP A 160 -9.77 -21.38 8.27
CA ASP A 160 -10.07 -22.71 7.78
C ASP A 160 -9.65 -22.83 6.31
N GLN A 161 -9.07 -23.97 5.94
CA GLN A 161 -8.64 -24.25 4.57
C GLN A 161 -9.79 -24.14 3.56
N LYS A 162 -11.04 -24.36 3.99
CA LYS A 162 -12.24 -24.19 3.15
C LYS A 162 -12.34 -22.78 2.58
N TRP A 163 -11.93 -21.76 3.34
CA TRP A 163 -11.99 -20.36 2.92
C TRP A 163 -10.95 -20.08 1.82
N GLY A 164 -9.75 -20.63 1.96
CA GLY A 164 -8.74 -20.59 0.90
C GLY A 164 -9.23 -21.23 -0.41
N LYS A 165 -9.86 -22.41 -0.32
CA LYS A 165 -10.45 -23.10 -1.48
C LYS A 165 -11.57 -22.27 -2.11
N LEU A 166 -12.46 -21.69 -1.30
CA LEU A 166 -13.56 -20.84 -1.77
C LEU A 166 -13.02 -19.57 -2.46
N GLY A 167 -12.08 -18.87 -1.83
CA GLY A 167 -11.49 -17.65 -2.36
C GLY A 167 -10.82 -17.86 -3.72
N ARG A 168 -9.98 -18.90 -3.83
CA ARG A 168 -9.34 -19.25 -5.11
C ARG A 168 -10.35 -19.66 -6.19
N LYS A 169 -11.40 -20.42 -5.83
CA LYS A 169 -12.48 -20.76 -6.77
C LYS A 169 -13.19 -19.51 -7.30
N LEU A 170 -13.57 -18.59 -6.41
CA LEU A 170 -14.24 -17.35 -6.79
C LEU A 170 -13.35 -16.45 -7.66
N LEU A 171 -12.04 -16.38 -7.37
CA LEU A 171 -11.10 -15.67 -8.24
C LEU A 171 -10.97 -16.33 -9.61
N GLN A 172 -10.90 -17.65 -9.67
CA GLN A 172 -10.86 -18.39 -10.94
C GLN A 172 -12.08 -18.08 -11.81
N GLU A 173 -13.28 -18.11 -11.23
CA GLU A 173 -14.52 -17.77 -11.93
C GLU A 173 -14.55 -16.31 -12.44
N ARG A 174 -13.91 -15.38 -11.72
CA ARG A 174 -13.78 -13.98 -12.14
C ARG A 174 -12.72 -13.82 -13.25
N ALA A 175 -11.58 -14.49 -13.11
CA ALA A 175 -10.50 -14.50 -14.09
C ALA A 175 -10.98 -15.04 -15.45
N GLU A 176 -11.78 -16.12 -15.44
CA GLU A 176 -12.40 -16.68 -16.65
C GLU A 176 -13.34 -15.70 -17.37
N LYS A 177 -13.86 -14.69 -16.66
CA LYS A 177 -14.67 -13.59 -17.21
C LYS A 177 -13.84 -12.38 -17.61
N GLY A 178 -12.51 -12.46 -17.53
CA GLY A 178 -11.58 -11.40 -17.91
C GLY A 178 -11.20 -10.44 -16.78
N ASP A 179 -11.51 -10.76 -15.52
CA ASP A 179 -11.07 -9.97 -14.37
C ASP A 179 -9.55 -10.09 -14.17
N LYS A 180 -8.80 -9.10 -14.66
CA LYS A 180 -7.34 -9.03 -14.52
C LYS A 180 -6.87 -8.88 -13.09
N LYS A 181 -7.69 -8.29 -12.22
CA LYS A 181 -7.39 -8.23 -10.79
C LYS A 181 -7.43 -9.65 -10.24
N ALA A 182 -8.46 -10.43 -10.57
CA ALA A 182 -8.55 -11.82 -10.12
C ALA A 182 -7.40 -12.70 -10.65
N GLU A 183 -7.01 -12.55 -11.93
CA GLU A 183 -5.83 -13.23 -12.50
C GLU A 183 -4.56 -12.93 -11.69
N TYR A 184 -4.34 -11.66 -11.31
CA TYR A 184 -3.21 -11.27 -10.48
C TYR A 184 -3.23 -11.92 -9.10
N TYR A 185 -4.37 -11.88 -8.40
CA TYR A 185 -4.49 -12.46 -7.05
C TYR A 185 -4.35 -14.00 -7.02
N LEU A 186 -4.62 -14.68 -8.14
CA LEU A 186 -4.36 -16.13 -8.24
C LEU A 186 -2.86 -16.43 -8.27
N LEU A 187 -2.06 -15.59 -8.93
CA LEU A 187 -0.61 -15.80 -9.07
C LEU A 187 0.23 -15.18 -7.95
N GLN A 188 -0.25 -14.15 -7.26
CA GLN A 188 0.55 -13.44 -6.25
C GLN A 188 1.09 -14.36 -5.13
N TYR A 189 0.41 -15.47 -4.84
CA TYR A 189 0.84 -16.40 -3.78
C TYR A 189 1.95 -17.36 -4.23
N ASP A 190 2.15 -17.48 -5.54
CA ASP A 190 3.17 -18.32 -6.18
C ASP A 190 4.21 -17.46 -6.93
N GLU A 191 4.30 -16.15 -6.63
CA GLU A 191 5.07 -15.16 -7.40
C GLU A 191 6.57 -15.50 -7.55
N ASP A 192 7.14 -16.23 -6.59
CA ASP A 192 8.53 -16.67 -6.56
C ASP A 192 8.72 -18.16 -6.88
N SER A 193 7.70 -18.82 -7.45
CA SER A 193 7.78 -20.25 -7.76
C SER A 193 8.65 -20.55 -9.00
N SER A 194 8.66 -19.67 -10.01
CA SER A 194 9.52 -19.77 -11.19
C SER A 194 9.67 -18.42 -11.93
N GLU A 195 10.68 -18.32 -12.81
CA GLU A 195 10.88 -17.14 -13.66
C GLU A 195 9.69 -16.92 -14.61
N GLU A 196 9.05 -17.99 -15.08
CA GLU A 196 7.86 -17.93 -15.93
C GLU A 196 6.66 -17.35 -15.19
N VAL A 197 6.42 -17.78 -13.95
CA VAL A 197 5.35 -17.23 -13.10
C VAL A 197 5.60 -15.76 -12.80
N HIS A 198 6.86 -15.40 -12.53
CA HIS A 198 7.24 -14.00 -12.32
C HIS A 198 6.97 -13.12 -13.54
N LYS A 199 7.36 -13.56 -14.75
CA LYS A 199 7.08 -12.83 -16.00
C LYS A 199 5.58 -12.65 -16.24
N GLU A 200 4.79 -13.67 -15.91
CA GLU A 200 3.34 -13.58 -16.02
C GLU A 200 2.74 -12.61 -14.99
N LEU A 201 3.27 -12.57 -13.77
CA LEU A 201 2.92 -11.56 -12.77
C LEU A 201 3.23 -10.14 -13.27
N GLU A 202 4.42 -9.89 -13.82
CA GLU A 202 4.79 -8.59 -14.40
C GLU A 202 3.84 -8.17 -15.55
N ARG A 203 3.46 -9.13 -16.41
CA ARG A 203 2.46 -8.92 -17.46
C ARG A 203 1.13 -8.48 -16.85
N LEU A 204 0.65 -9.17 -15.82
CA LEU A 204 -0.59 -8.84 -15.13
C LEU A 204 -0.53 -7.51 -14.39
N VAL A 205 0.60 -7.15 -13.78
CA VAL A 205 0.80 -5.81 -13.20
C VAL A 205 0.58 -4.73 -14.27
N THR A 206 1.15 -4.92 -15.46
CA THR A 206 1.00 -4.00 -16.58
C THR A 206 -0.45 -3.92 -17.07
N GLU A 207 -1.10 -5.07 -17.25
CA GLU A 207 -2.50 -5.14 -17.71
C GLU A 207 -3.48 -4.55 -16.68
N ASN A 208 -3.25 -4.78 -15.39
CA ASN A 208 -4.04 -4.15 -14.32
C ASN A 208 -3.86 -2.63 -14.30
N ALA A 209 -2.62 -2.13 -14.47
CA ALA A 209 -2.37 -0.69 -14.54
C ALA A 209 -3.06 -0.03 -15.76
N LYS A 210 -3.09 -0.71 -16.92
CA LYS A 210 -3.86 -0.27 -18.09
C LYS A 210 -5.36 -0.23 -17.80
N ASN A 211 -5.85 -1.18 -17.00
CA ASN A 211 -7.23 -1.25 -16.53
C ASN A 211 -7.47 -0.46 -15.23
N HIS A 212 -6.61 0.51 -14.93
CA HIS A 212 -6.82 1.48 -13.85
C HIS A 212 -6.77 0.88 -12.42
N TYR A 213 -6.20 -0.31 -12.28
CA TYR A 213 -5.91 -0.96 -11.00
C TYR A 213 -4.41 -0.95 -10.74
N TYR A 214 -3.95 0.00 -9.92
CA TYR A 214 -2.52 0.30 -9.75
C TYR A 214 -1.86 -0.35 -8.53
N GLN A 215 -2.62 -0.97 -7.63
CA GLN A 215 -2.05 -1.61 -6.44
C GLN A 215 -1.00 -2.70 -6.75
N PRO A 216 -1.14 -3.54 -7.78
CA PRO A 216 -0.10 -4.51 -8.15
C PRO A 216 1.22 -3.83 -8.51
N LEU A 217 1.14 -2.69 -9.19
CA LEU A 217 2.29 -1.88 -9.53
C LEU A 217 2.91 -1.27 -8.27
N GLU A 218 2.11 -0.69 -7.37
CA GLU A 218 2.62 -0.14 -6.10
C GLU A 218 3.32 -1.21 -5.26
N LYS A 219 2.75 -2.42 -5.15
CA LYS A 219 3.38 -3.54 -4.44
C LYS A 219 4.72 -3.91 -5.08
N LEU A 220 4.75 -4.15 -6.39
CA LEU A 220 5.97 -4.51 -7.11
C LEU A 220 7.09 -3.47 -6.89
N LEU A 221 6.75 -2.19 -6.88
CA LEU A 221 7.69 -1.10 -6.64
C LEU A 221 8.17 -1.05 -5.21
N THR A 222 7.26 -1.25 -4.25
CA THR A 222 7.62 -1.32 -2.83
C THR A 222 8.59 -2.47 -2.57
N ASP A 223 8.34 -3.62 -3.17
CA ASP A 223 9.21 -4.79 -3.07
C ASP A 223 10.60 -4.50 -3.68
N TYR A 224 10.62 -3.88 -4.87
CA TYR A 224 11.86 -3.44 -5.54
C TYR A 224 12.67 -2.42 -4.71
N PHE A 225 12.06 -1.33 -4.27
CA PHE A 225 12.76 -0.27 -3.51
C PHE A 225 13.08 -0.68 -2.08
N GLY A 226 12.30 -1.60 -1.50
CA GLY A 226 12.50 -2.16 -0.17
C GLY A 226 13.70 -3.11 -0.08
N ASN A 227 14.33 -3.43 -1.21
CA ASN A 227 15.48 -4.35 -1.30
C ASN A 227 15.13 -5.75 -0.76
N TRP A 228 13.85 -6.13 -0.84
CA TRP A 228 13.39 -7.47 -0.53
C TRP A 228 13.93 -8.42 -1.61
N HIS A 229 14.41 -9.60 -1.20
CA HIS A 229 15.02 -10.54 -2.14
C HIS A 229 13.94 -11.10 -3.07
N MET A 230 13.89 -10.57 -4.30
CA MET A 230 13.01 -11.04 -5.35
C MET A 230 13.87 -11.75 -6.42
N PRO A 231 13.94 -13.10 -6.41
CA PRO A 231 14.91 -13.86 -7.19
C PRO A 231 14.79 -13.67 -8.72
N PHE A 232 13.61 -13.27 -9.20
CA PHE A 232 13.31 -13.15 -10.64
C PHE A 232 13.08 -11.72 -11.13
N LEU A 233 13.07 -10.74 -10.21
CA LEU A 233 12.95 -9.32 -10.57
C LEU A 233 14.27 -8.89 -11.21
N ASN A 234 14.23 -8.67 -12.52
CA ASN A 234 15.42 -8.24 -13.25
C ASN A 234 15.81 -6.82 -12.80
N THR A 235 16.88 -6.72 -12.01
CA THR A 235 17.41 -5.45 -11.48
C THR A 235 17.91 -4.48 -12.57
N THR A 236 17.92 -4.91 -13.84
CA THR A 236 18.24 -4.05 -14.96
C THR A 236 17.11 -3.02 -15.17
N ILE A 237 17.48 -1.73 -15.14
CA ILE A 237 16.64 -0.53 -15.34
C ILE A 237 15.61 -0.66 -16.49
N ARG A 238 15.83 -1.53 -17.48
CA ARG A 238 14.94 -1.77 -18.63
C ARG A 238 13.57 -2.35 -18.30
N GLY A 239 13.45 -3.24 -17.30
CA GLY A 239 12.16 -3.85 -16.94
C GLY A 239 11.19 -2.82 -16.37
N ILE A 240 11.70 -2.03 -15.42
CA ILE A 240 10.95 -0.96 -14.76
C ILE A 240 10.81 0.26 -15.68
N SER A 241 11.77 0.56 -16.57
CA SER A 241 11.68 1.71 -17.47
C SER A 241 10.49 1.68 -18.42
N ASN A 242 9.97 0.50 -18.74
CA ASN A 242 8.74 0.36 -19.52
C ASN A 242 7.47 0.68 -18.70
N LEU A 243 7.58 0.66 -17.36
CA LEU A 243 6.53 1.06 -16.41
C LEU A 243 6.68 2.53 -15.97
N ILE A 244 7.85 3.15 -16.18
CA ILE A 244 8.13 4.57 -15.86
C ILE A 244 7.23 5.59 -16.60
N PRO A 245 6.69 5.37 -17.81
CA PRO A 245 5.71 6.28 -18.39
C PRO A 245 4.43 6.42 -17.55
N LEU A 246 4.14 5.46 -16.65
CA LEU A 246 3.02 5.51 -15.71
C LEU A 246 3.35 6.29 -14.41
N PHE A 247 4.60 6.75 -14.24
CA PHE A 247 5.16 7.21 -12.97
C PHE A 247 5.11 8.72 -12.69
N SER A 248 4.44 9.53 -13.52
CA SER A 248 4.21 10.95 -13.18
C SER A 248 3.10 11.10 -12.12
N ILE A 249 3.19 10.35 -11.02
CA ILE A 249 2.24 10.37 -9.90
C ILE A 249 3.06 10.35 -8.60
N LYS A 250 3.62 11.51 -8.25
CA LYS A 250 4.10 11.78 -6.89
C LYS A 250 3.02 12.59 -6.17
N SER A 251 2.04 11.90 -5.60
CA SER A 251 1.22 12.40 -4.49
C SER A 251 0.38 11.28 -3.87
N LEU A 252 0.67 10.96 -2.61
CA LEU A 252 -0.31 10.60 -1.57
C LEU A 252 -1.45 9.63 -1.97
N LEU A 253 -1.09 8.47 -2.51
CA LEU A 253 -2.06 7.41 -2.76
C LEU A 253 -1.51 6.12 -2.14
N ARG A 254 -1.91 5.84 -0.90
CA ARG A 254 -2.03 4.45 -0.45
C ARG A 254 -3.17 3.86 -1.29
N LEU A 255 -2.83 3.12 -2.33
CA LEU A 255 -3.80 2.50 -3.23
C LEU A 255 -4.38 1.24 -2.56
N LEU A 256 -5.65 0.98 -2.85
CA LEU A 256 -6.33 -0.28 -2.56
C LEU A 256 -6.00 -1.33 -3.61
#